data_AF-A0A667WH23-F1
#
_entry.id   AF-A0A667WH23-F1
#
_cell.length_a   1.000
_cell.length_b   1.000
_cell.length_c   1.000
_cell.angle_alpha   90.00
_cell.angle_beta   90.00
_cell.angle_gamma   90.00
#
_symmetry.space_group_name_H-M   'P 1'
#
loop_
_entity.id
_entity.type
_entity.pdbx_description
1 polymer ?
#
loop_
_entity_poly.entity_id
_entity_poly.type
_entity_poly.pdbx_seq_one_letter_code
_entity_poly.pdbx_strand_id
1 'polypeptide(L)'
;MVTRSEIKKLQEAVVKEERRLKRAEQMLEDDTLLFEEFLKENDRNSTEAVKTAEQETKSKLEKMAEIKRLTTEMMSIQSEISKNEEILKDYKRYKEFLFNLSPPEWQEAQRAKTQTAKALRDRNAQDRRKDMEAEKKSRVQQGKSHQEEDEPELYFSDPQQLLDLLTELEEQNLTLILNSTETEEELEELRQAMETNKKKIVRWDDNMLDALSRKVEEVYRCCVDDKKTSLDTLQMLTSIEDHLSMLLDRIEIIPAETLEKVKKIKDKERRIRQREEKQRQQKQHQEERLKKSLERSQADIKKTVKSFLKGASALLVLSMDLNLTQNLILNSFQKYQIYPAEIQGFFMK
;
A
#
# COMPACT_ATOMS: atom_id res chain seq x y z
N MET A 1 -84.44 -137.77 0.74
CA MET A 1 -83.28 -137.88 1.63
C MET A 1 -82.04 -137.47 0.84
N VAL A 2 -81.16 -136.62 1.37
CA VAL A 2 -79.84 -136.36 0.75
C VAL A 2 -78.93 -137.55 1.05
N THR A 3 -78.15 -138.02 0.08
CA THR A 3 -77.25 -139.15 0.32
C THR A 3 -76.03 -138.72 1.14
N ARG A 4 -75.41 -139.69 1.85
CA ARG A 4 -74.17 -139.47 2.61
C ARG A 4 -72.97 -139.08 1.73
N SER A 5 -73.07 -139.28 0.40
CA SER A 5 -72.06 -138.88 -0.60
C SER A 5 -72.12 -137.38 -0.89
N GLU A 6 -73.31 -136.85 -1.19
CA GLU A 6 -73.52 -135.43 -1.54
C GLU A 6 -73.18 -134.52 -0.37
N ILE A 7 -73.52 -134.92 0.86
CA ILE A 7 -73.13 -134.20 2.09
C ILE A 7 -71.60 -134.08 2.18
N LYS A 8 -70.85 -135.16 1.90
CA LYS A 8 -69.38 -135.14 1.94
C LYS A 8 -68.77 -134.24 0.87
N LYS A 9 -69.28 -134.28 -0.37
CA LYS A 9 -68.84 -133.38 -1.46
C LYS A 9 -69.09 -131.91 -1.12
N LEU A 10 -70.25 -131.59 -0.54
CA LEU A 10 -70.58 -130.23 -0.11
C LEU A 10 -69.68 -129.77 1.05
N GLN A 11 -69.38 -130.65 2.02
CA GLN A 11 -68.42 -130.36 3.09
C GLN A 11 -67.01 -130.12 2.54
N GLU A 12 -66.54 -130.92 1.58
CA GLU A 12 -65.23 -130.72 0.92
C GLU A 12 -65.19 -129.41 0.11
N ALA A 13 -66.31 -129.02 -0.53
CA ALA A 13 -66.43 -127.74 -1.23
C ALA A 13 -66.44 -126.54 -0.27
N VAL A 14 -67.18 -126.62 0.84
CA VAL A 14 -67.19 -125.59 1.90
C VAL A 14 -65.80 -125.41 2.48
N VAL A 15 -65.13 -126.49 2.92
CA VAL A 15 -63.76 -126.42 3.46
C VAL A 15 -62.76 -125.89 2.42
N LYS A 16 -62.97 -126.13 1.12
CA LYS A 16 -62.13 -125.56 0.05
C LYS A 16 -62.33 -124.05 -0.09
N GLU A 17 -63.57 -123.56 -0.05
CA GLU A 17 -63.88 -122.13 -0.15
C GLU A 17 -63.57 -121.37 1.15
N GLU A 18 -63.77 -121.95 2.33
CA GLU A 18 -63.26 -121.42 3.61
C GLU A 18 -61.74 -121.22 3.55
N ARG A 19 -61.00 -122.22 3.03
CA ARG A 19 -59.55 -122.11 2.78
C ARG A 19 -59.19 -121.13 1.64
N ARG A 20 -60.14 -120.66 0.84
CA ARG A 20 -59.90 -119.66 -0.22
C ARG A 20 -60.20 -118.27 0.32
N LEU A 21 -61.34 -118.10 0.98
CA LEU A 21 -61.75 -116.92 1.73
C LEU A 21 -60.68 -116.55 2.74
N LYS A 22 -60.26 -117.48 3.63
CA LYS A 22 -59.23 -117.21 4.64
C LYS A 22 -57.88 -116.76 4.07
N ARG A 23 -57.51 -117.20 2.86
CA ARG A 23 -56.30 -116.70 2.18
C ARG A 23 -56.50 -115.31 1.56
N ALA A 24 -57.70 -115.00 1.08
CA ALA A 24 -58.04 -113.66 0.59
C ALA A 24 -58.18 -112.65 1.75
N GLU A 25 -58.71 -113.09 2.90
CA GLU A 25 -58.75 -112.32 4.15
C GLU A 25 -57.31 -112.00 4.61
N GLN A 26 -56.43 -113.01 4.69
CA GLN A 26 -55.02 -112.80 5.03
C GLN A 26 -54.29 -111.88 4.03
N MET A 27 -54.49 -112.06 2.71
CA MET A 27 -53.90 -111.17 1.71
C MET A 27 -54.39 -109.73 1.84
N LEU A 28 -55.67 -109.51 2.16
CA LEU A 28 -56.22 -108.18 2.38
C LEU A 28 -55.72 -107.55 3.70
N GLU A 29 -55.48 -108.36 4.73
CA GLU A 29 -54.87 -107.94 5.99
C GLU A 29 -53.40 -107.54 5.80
N ASP A 30 -52.61 -108.37 5.08
CA ASP A 30 -51.23 -108.09 4.68
C ASP A 30 -51.12 -106.82 3.81
N ASP A 31 -51.97 -106.68 2.78
CA ASP A 31 -52.03 -105.49 1.92
C ASP A 31 -52.42 -104.21 2.71
N THR A 32 -53.32 -104.33 3.69
CA THR A 32 -53.73 -103.21 4.55
C THR A 32 -52.59 -102.75 5.45
N LEU A 33 -51.84 -103.69 6.04
CA LEU A 33 -50.64 -103.39 6.84
C LEU A 33 -49.56 -102.70 5.99
N LEU A 34 -49.31 -103.19 4.78
CA LEU A 34 -48.35 -102.59 3.84
C LEU A 34 -48.77 -101.17 3.43
N PHE A 35 -50.07 -100.93 3.20
CA PHE A 35 -50.58 -99.59 2.88
C PHE A 35 -50.50 -98.63 4.07
N GLU A 36 -50.77 -99.09 5.29
CA GLU A 36 -50.55 -98.31 6.51
C GLU A 36 -49.08 -97.93 6.72
N GLU A 37 -48.14 -98.84 6.46
CA GLU A 37 -46.70 -98.58 6.55
C GLU A 37 -46.25 -97.58 5.46
N PHE A 38 -46.75 -97.73 4.23
CA PHE A 38 -46.52 -96.78 3.14
C PHE A 38 -47.03 -95.37 3.48
N LEU A 39 -48.23 -95.22 4.05
CA LEU A 39 -48.74 -93.91 4.46
C LEU A 39 -47.88 -93.26 5.56
N LYS A 40 -47.48 -94.03 6.58
CA LYS A 40 -46.61 -93.55 7.68
C LYS A 40 -45.27 -93.07 7.14
N GLU A 41 -44.66 -93.79 6.20
CA GLU A 41 -43.39 -93.39 5.59
C GLU A 41 -43.55 -92.21 4.59
N ASN A 42 -44.70 -92.08 3.92
CA ASN A 42 -44.99 -90.94 3.06
C ASN A 42 -45.16 -89.64 3.87
N ASP A 43 -45.98 -89.66 4.93
CA ASP A 43 -46.15 -88.54 5.86
C ASP A 43 -44.82 -88.17 6.53
N ARG A 44 -44.00 -89.17 6.89
CA ARG A 44 -42.65 -88.97 7.41
C ARG A 44 -41.75 -88.25 6.41
N ASN A 45 -41.59 -88.80 5.20
CA ASN A 45 -40.71 -88.22 4.18
C ASN A 45 -41.18 -86.81 3.76
N SER A 46 -42.49 -86.61 3.66
CA SER A 46 -43.12 -85.30 3.41
C SER A 46 -42.78 -84.28 4.51
N THR A 47 -42.93 -84.65 5.78
CA THR A 47 -42.60 -83.76 6.91
C THR A 47 -41.10 -83.52 7.10
N GLU A 48 -40.25 -84.51 6.84
CA GLU A 48 -38.79 -84.34 6.82
C GLU A 48 -38.32 -83.44 5.66
N ALA A 49 -38.95 -83.53 4.49
CA ALA A 49 -38.70 -82.65 3.35
C ALA A 49 -39.13 -81.19 3.62
N VAL A 50 -40.33 -80.97 4.16
CA VAL A 50 -40.81 -79.63 4.55
C VAL A 50 -39.86 -79.00 5.58
N LYS A 51 -39.53 -79.74 6.65
CA LYS A 51 -38.60 -79.29 7.70
C LYS A 51 -37.22 -78.93 7.14
N THR A 52 -36.74 -79.66 6.14
CA THR A 52 -35.46 -79.37 5.47
C THR A 52 -35.56 -78.07 4.68
N ALA A 53 -36.61 -77.88 3.87
CA ALA A 53 -36.84 -76.65 3.11
C ALA A 53 -37.03 -75.41 4.01
N GLU A 54 -37.69 -75.56 5.15
CA GLU A 54 -37.81 -74.50 6.18
C GLU A 54 -36.46 -74.14 6.78
N GLN A 55 -35.64 -75.13 7.15
CA GLN A 55 -34.32 -74.90 7.74
C GLN A 55 -33.33 -74.31 6.72
N GLU A 56 -33.38 -74.70 5.45
CA GLU A 56 -32.62 -74.06 4.37
C GLU A 56 -33.07 -72.61 4.17
N THR A 57 -34.39 -72.36 4.14
CA THR A 57 -34.96 -71.00 4.01
C THR A 57 -34.53 -70.11 5.16
N LYS A 58 -34.60 -70.60 6.40
CA LYS A 58 -34.11 -69.91 7.60
C LYS A 58 -32.61 -69.60 7.49
N SER A 59 -31.79 -70.60 7.16
CA SER A 59 -30.33 -70.44 7.03
C SER A 59 -29.97 -69.41 5.95
N LYS A 60 -30.71 -69.39 4.83
CA LYS A 60 -30.59 -68.41 3.75
C LYS A 60 -30.95 -66.99 4.22
N LEU A 61 -32.04 -66.84 4.99
CA LEU A 61 -32.44 -65.53 5.55
C LEU A 61 -31.39 -65.00 6.54
N GLU A 62 -30.85 -65.85 7.41
CA GLU A 62 -29.77 -65.50 8.35
C GLU A 62 -28.50 -65.04 7.62
N LYS A 63 -28.05 -65.78 6.59
CA LYS A 63 -26.90 -65.36 5.76
C LYS A 63 -27.18 -64.07 4.97
N MET A 64 -28.40 -63.87 4.48
CA MET A 64 -28.80 -62.64 3.79
C MET A 64 -28.84 -61.42 4.73
N ALA A 65 -29.19 -61.61 6.00
CA ALA A 65 -29.10 -60.56 7.02
C ALA A 65 -27.64 -60.17 7.30
N GLU A 66 -26.74 -61.15 7.46
CA GLU A 66 -25.31 -60.90 7.69
C GLU A 66 -24.63 -60.22 6.49
N ILE A 67 -24.97 -60.61 5.26
CA ILE A 67 -24.49 -59.91 4.05
C ILE A 67 -24.91 -58.44 4.06
N LYS A 68 -26.15 -58.12 4.45
CA LYS A 68 -26.61 -56.73 4.59
C LYS A 68 -25.85 -55.99 5.69
N ARG A 69 -25.62 -56.62 6.85
CA ARG A 69 -24.86 -56.04 7.96
C ARG A 69 -23.44 -55.65 7.52
N LEU A 70 -22.72 -56.59 6.89
CA LEU A 70 -21.37 -56.39 6.36
C LEU A 70 -21.32 -55.34 5.25
N THR A 71 -22.36 -55.25 4.40
CA THR A 71 -22.45 -54.23 3.34
C THR A 71 -22.54 -52.82 3.94
N THR A 72 -23.37 -52.62 4.97
CA THR A 72 -23.46 -51.33 5.68
C THR A 72 -22.15 -50.97 6.39
N GLU A 73 -21.51 -51.94 7.03
CA GLU A 73 -20.22 -51.77 7.72
C GLU A 73 -19.11 -51.36 6.73
N MET A 74 -19.02 -52.03 5.58
CA MET A 74 -18.10 -51.69 4.48
C MET A 74 -18.34 -50.26 3.97
N MET A 75 -19.60 -49.82 3.83
CA MET A 75 -19.93 -48.47 3.40
C MET A 75 -19.55 -47.38 4.43
N SER A 76 -19.63 -47.68 5.74
CA SER A 76 -19.13 -46.77 6.79
C SER A 76 -17.62 -46.60 6.68
N ILE A 77 -16.89 -47.72 6.65
CA ILE A 77 -15.43 -47.76 6.53
C ILE A 77 -14.97 -47.04 5.25
N GLN A 78 -15.66 -47.21 4.13
CA GLN A 78 -15.35 -46.49 2.88
C GLN A 78 -15.60 -44.97 2.99
N SER A 79 -16.62 -44.53 3.73
CA SER A 79 -16.86 -43.11 4.03
C SER A 79 -15.77 -42.54 4.95
N GLU A 80 -15.32 -43.31 5.95
CA GLU A 80 -14.25 -42.94 6.87
C GLU A 80 -12.89 -42.84 6.15
N ILE A 81 -12.56 -43.79 5.26
CA ILE A 81 -11.39 -43.71 4.38
C ILE A 81 -11.45 -42.43 3.53
N SER A 82 -12.59 -42.14 2.89
CA SER A 82 -12.76 -40.95 2.05
C SER A 82 -12.50 -39.63 2.82
N LYS A 83 -13.01 -39.53 4.06
CA LYS A 83 -12.78 -38.38 4.96
C LYS A 83 -11.31 -38.28 5.37
N ASN A 84 -10.70 -39.39 5.74
CA ASN A 84 -9.29 -39.41 6.17
C ASN A 84 -8.34 -39.08 5.00
N GLU A 85 -8.68 -39.47 3.77
CA GLU A 85 -7.96 -39.04 2.56
C GLU A 85 -8.09 -37.53 2.27
N GLU A 86 -9.21 -36.91 2.63
CA GLU A 86 -9.40 -35.45 2.51
C GLU A 86 -8.56 -34.70 3.55
N ILE A 87 -8.69 -35.10 4.83
CA ILE A 87 -7.88 -34.58 5.93
C ILE A 87 -6.37 -34.72 5.66
N LEU A 88 -5.93 -35.86 5.08
CA LEU A 88 -4.53 -36.09 4.70
C LEU A 88 -4.04 -35.15 3.57
N LYS A 89 -4.92 -34.71 2.67
CA LYS A 89 -4.57 -33.71 1.63
C LYS A 89 -4.37 -32.34 2.26
N ASP A 90 -5.19 -31.97 3.25
CA ASP A 90 -5.04 -30.70 3.96
C ASP A 90 -3.82 -30.67 4.89
N TYR A 91 -3.53 -31.74 5.63
CA TYR A 91 -2.26 -31.83 6.38
C TYR A 91 -1.02 -31.77 5.46
N LYS A 92 -1.10 -32.29 4.22
CA LYS A 92 -0.02 -32.12 3.23
C LYS A 92 0.12 -30.67 2.75
N ARG A 93 -1.00 -29.99 2.47
CA ARG A 93 -1.01 -28.54 2.16
C ARG A 93 -0.43 -27.70 3.31
N TYR A 94 -0.80 -27.98 4.56
CA TYR A 94 -0.28 -27.27 5.73
C TYR A 94 1.23 -27.53 5.94
N LYS A 95 1.70 -28.77 5.74
CA LYS A 95 3.13 -29.10 5.74
C LYS A 95 3.91 -28.31 4.67
N GLU A 96 3.37 -28.22 3.45
CA GLU A 96 3.99 -27.44 2.36
C GLU A 96 3.99 -25.94 2.66
N PHE A 97 2.90 -25.39 3.21
CA PHE A 97 2.80 -24.00 3.65
C PHE A 97 3.82 -23.66 4.74
N LEU A 98 3.88 -24.46 5.81
CA LEU A 98 4.87 -24.28 6.89
C LEU A 98 6.31 -24.42 6.38
N PHE A 99 6.58 -25.35 5.46
CA PHE A 99 7.90 -25.48 4.84
C PHE A 99 8.30 -24.23 4.05
N ASN A 100 7.36 -23.63 3.31
CA ASN A 100 7.61 -22.41 2.53
C ASN A 100 7.83 -21.17 3.41
N LEU A 101 7.22 -21.10 4.59
CA LEU A 101 7.45 -20.05 5.60
C LEU A 101 8.70 -20.29 6.47
N SER A 102 9.28 -21.49 6.44
CA SER A 102 10.54 -21.78 7.14
C SER A 102 11.69 -21.01 6.49
N PRO A 103 12.69 -20.50 7.25
CA PRO A 103 13.81 -19.74 6.69
C PRO A 103 14.56 -20.48 5.57
N PRO A 104 15.04 -19.78 4.51
CA PRO A 104 15.70 -20.42 3.37
C PRO A 104 16.88 -21.32 3.76
N GLU A 105 17.69 -20.87 4.72
CA GLU A 105 18.84 -21.62 5.28
C GLU A 105 18.42 -22.99 5.82
N TRP A 106 17.29 -23.04 6.53
CA TRP A 106 16.72 -24.27 7.07
C TRP A 106 16.10 -25.13 5.97
N GLN A 107 15.40 -24.54 5.00
CA GLN A 107 14.88 -25.27 3.84
C GLN A 107 16.01 -25.96 3.05
N GLU A 108 17.12 -25.27 2.81
CA GLU A 108 18.30 -25.81 2.10
C GLU A 108 18.97 -26.92 2.90
N ALA A 109 19.20 -26.71 4.20
CA ALA A 109 19.74 -27.73 5.09
C ALA A 109 18.86 -29.01 5.10
N GLN A 110 17.54 -28.85 5.12
CA GLN A 110 16.61 -29.98 5.11
C GLN A 110 16.60 -30.70 3.74
N ARG A 111 16.63 -29.97 2.63
CA ARG A 111 16.81 -30.57 1.29
C ARG A 111 18.13 -31.33 1.18
N ALA A 112 19.22 -30.81 1.76
CA ALA A 112 20.52 -31.48 1.79
C ALA A 112 20.54 -32.74 2.69
N LYS A 113 19.89 -32.70 3.86
CA LYS A 113 19.62 -33.89 4.71
C LYS A 113 18.90 -34.97 3.89
N THR A 114 17.79 -34.64 3.24
CA THR A 114 16.99 -35.58 2.43
C THR A 114 17.79 -36.18 1.27
N GLN A 115 18.55 -35.35 0.53
CA GLN A 115 19.42 -35.84 -0.55
C GLN A 115 20.51 -36.78 -0.04
N THR A 116 21.11 -36.48 1.12
CA THR A 116 22.15 -37.31 1.73
C THR A 116 21.59 -38.65 2.22
N ALA A 117 20.43 -38.65 2.90
CA ALA A 117 19.74 -39.85 3.32
C ALA A 117 19.34 -40.74 2.13
N LYS A 118 18.86 -40.13 1.03
CA LYS A 118 18.56 -40.83 -0.21
C LYS A 118 19.81 -41.44 -0.85
N ALA A 119 20.90 -40.68 -0.98
CA ALA A 119 22.17 -41.19 -1.52
C ALA A 119 22.76 -42.35 -0.68
N LEU A 120 22.57 -42.32 0.64
CA LEU A 120 22.92 -43.44 1.52
C LEU A 120 22.01 -44.65 1.33
N ARG A 121 20.68 -44.46 1.21
CA ARG A 121 19.73 -45.54 0.86
C ARG A 121 20.07 -46.16 -0.50
N ASP A 122 20.40 -45.35 -1.52
CA ASP A 122 20.75 -45.80 -2.87
C ASP A 122 22.09 -46.57 -2.90
N ARG A 123 23.14 -46.09 -2.20
CA ARG A 123 24.40 -46.86 -2.02
C ARG A 123 24.15 -48.19 -1.32
N ASN A 124 23.46 -48.18 -0.19
CA ASN A 124 23.13 -49.40 0.56
C ASN A 124 22.30 -50.39 -0.27
N ALA A 125 21.43 -49.91 -1.17
CA ALA A 125 20.70 -50.75 -2.12
C ALA A 125 21.59 -51.29 -3.25
N GLN A 126 22.62 -50.55 -3.65
CA GLN A 126 23.59 -50.97 -4.68
C GLN A 126 24.62 -51.97 -4.14
N ASP A 127 25.06 -51.84 -2.89
CA ASP A 127 25.97 -52.80 -2.25
C ASP A 127 25.25 -54.11 -1.90
N ARG A 128 24.03 -54.05 -1.33
CA ARG A 128 23.17 -55.24 -1.15
C ARG A 128 22.85 -55.99 -2.46
N ARG A 129 22.96 -55.34 -3.62
CA ARG A 129 22.85 -56.02 -4.93
C ARG A 129 24.10 -56.83 -5.29
N LYS A 130 25.30 -56.35 -4.94
CA LYS A 130 26.56 -57.09 -5.10
C LYS A 130 26.57 -58.32 -4.18
N ASP A 131 26.14 -58.15 -2.94
CA ASP A 131 26.04 -59.26 -1.97
C ASP A 131 25.04 -60.34 -2.44
N MET A 132 23.92 -59.94 -3.06
CA MET A 132 22.95 -60.84 -3.70
C MET A 132 23.44 -61.51 -4.99
N GLU A 133 24.60 -61.16 -5.54
CA GLU A 133 25.26 -61.92 -6.61
C GLU A 133 26.21 -63.00 -6.06
N ALA A 134 26.63 -62.89 -4.79
CA ALA A 134 27.38 -63.95 -4.09
C ALA A 134 26.46 -65.05 -3.54
N GLU A 135 25.31 -64.71 -2.95
CA GLU A 135 24.36 -65.68 -2.41
C GLU A 135 22.99 -65.65 -3.12
N LYS A 136 22.85 -66.46 -4.18
CA LYS A 136 21.55 -66.68 -4.83
C LYS A 136 21.16 -68.15 -5.03
N LYS A 137 21.15 -68.90 -3.91
CA LYS A 137 20.62 -70.26 -3.89
C LYS A 137 19.69 -70.61 -2.71
N SER A 138 18.82 -69.68 -2.29
CA SER A 138 17.47 -70.09 -1.82
C SER A 138 16.43 -68.96 -1.78
N ARG A 139 15.16 -69.38 -1.83
CA ARG A 139 13.96 -68.76 -1.24
C ARG A 139 13.55 -67.33 -1.67
N VAL A 140 12.56 -67.29 -2.56
CA VAL A 140 11.56 -66.22 -2.62
C VAL A 140 10.76 -66.17 -1.32
N GLN A 141 10.60 -65.01 -0.69
CA GLN A 141 9.36 -64.68 0.05
C GLN A 141 9.15 -63.17 0.23
N GLN A 142 7.94 -62.81 0.64
CA GLN A 142 7.38 -61.45 0.57
C GLN A 142 8.12 -60.42 1.42
N GLY A 143 8.16 -59.19 0.92
CA GLY A 143 8.69 -58.02 1.63
C GLY A 143 8.39 -56.72 0.90
N LYS A 144 7.11 -56.34 0.78
CA LYS A 144 6.77 -54.92 0.57
C LYS A 144 7.07 -54.21 1.89
N SER A 145 8.30 -53.72 2.05
CA SER A 145 8.61 -52.76 3.10
C SER A 145 7.68 -51.57 2.92
N HIS A 146 6.88 -51.25 3.95
CA HIS A 146 6.40 -49.89 4.07
C HIS A 146 7.63 -48.98 4.05
N GLN A 147 7.62 -47.97 3.19
CA GLN A 147 8.56 -46.88 3.33
C GLN A 147 8.16 -46.19 4.63
N GLU A 148 9.07 -46.17 5.59
CA GLU A 148 9.02 -45.19 6.67
C GLU A 148 9.08 -43.83 5.95
N GLU A 149 7.94 -43.15 5.86
CA GLU A 149 7.89 -41.73 5.49
C GLU A 149 8.58 -41.00 6.64
N ASP A 150 9.88 -40.72 6.45
CA ASP A 150 10.76 -40.17 7.48
C ASP A 150 10.07 -38.96 8.14
N GLU A 151 9.83 -39.03 9.45
CA GLU A 151 8.96 -38.10 10.16
C GLU A 151 9.49 -36.66 9.98
N PRO A 152 8.70 -35.75 9.39
CA PRO A 152 9.24 -34.48 8.92
C PRO A 152 9.50 -33.55 10.10
N GLU A 153 10.77 -33.34 10.42
CA GLU A 153 11.22 -32.21 11.26
C GLU A 153 10.52 -30.93 10.76
N LEU A 154 9.66 -30.34 11.59
CA LEU A 154 9.06 -29.03 11.34
C LEU A 154 9.98 -27.94 11.91
N TYR A 155 10.01 -26.77 11.26
CA TYR A 155 10.71 -25.61 11.79
C TYR A 155 9.95 -24.99 12.98
N PHE A 156 8.66 -24.70 12.77
CA PHE A 156 7.76 -24.19 13.79
C PHE A 156 7.43 -25.29 14.81
N SER A 157 7.72 -25.03 16.08
CA SER A 157 7.49 -25.96 17.21
C SER A 157 6.33 -25.54 18.11
N ASP A 158 5.96 -24.25 18.06
CA ASP A 158 4.82 -23.66 18.76
C ASP A 158 3.97 -22.88 17.73
N PRO A 159 2.64 -23.11 17.64
CA PRO A 159 1.75 -22.33 16.77
C PRO A 159 1.86 -20.81 16.94
N GLN A 160 2.24 -20.30 18.11
CA GLN A 160 2.44 -18.87 18.33
C GLN A 160 3.55 -18.30 17.44
N GLN A 161 4.61 -19.06 17.14
CA GLN A 161 5.71 -18.64 16.27
C GLN A 161 5.27 -18.32 14.84
N LEU A 162 4.19 -18.96 14.37
CA LEU A 162 3.59 -18.68 13.07
C LEU A 162 2.74 -17.40 13.12
N LEU A 163 2.02 -17.16 14.22
CA LEU A 163 1.23 -15.94 14.41
C LEU A 163 2.14 -14.72 14.54
N ASP A 164 3.21 -14.81 15.33
CA ASP A 164 4.20 -13.75 15.51
C ASP A 164 4.85 -13.37 14.17
N LEU A 165 5.26 -14.37 13.38
CA LEU A 165 5.81 -14.17 12.02
C LEU A 165 4.81 -13.51 11.06
N LEU A 166 3.53 -13.89 11.12
CA LEU A 166 2.49 -13.27 10.30
C LEU A 166 2.23 -11.83 10.74
N THR A 167 2.22 -11.53 12.04
CA THR A 167 2.10 -10.16 12.56
C THR A 167 3.30 -9.29 12.15
N GLU A 168 4.53 -9.82 12.24
CA GLU A 168 5.72 -9.09 11.78
C GLU A 168 5.64 -8.80 10.26
N LEU A 169 5.21 -9.76 9.45
CA LEU A 169 5.00 -9.57 8.02
C LEU A 169 3.87 -8.56 7.72
N GLU A 170 2.80 -8.53 8.51
CA GLU A 170 1.74 -7.52 8.40
C GLU A 170 2.26 -6.11 8.74
N GLU A 171 3.01 -5.96 9.83
CA GLU A 171 3.65 -4.68 10.21
C GLU A 171 4.66 -4.21 9.15
N GLN A 172 5.50 -5.11 8.61
CA GLN A 172 6.42 -4.80 7.52
C GLN A 172 5.69 -4.37 6.24
N ASN A 173 4.61 -5.07 5.85
CA ASN A 173 3.82 -4.71 4.67
C ASN A 173 3.09 -3.37 4.85
N LEU A 174 2.51 -3.09 6.02
CA LEU A 174 1.91 -1.80 6.36
C LEU A 174 2.95 -0.67 6.30
N THR A 175 4.15 -0.90 6.82
CA THR A 175 5.28 0.06 6.76
C THR A 175 5.69 0.34 5.31
N LEU A 176 5.79 -0.70 4.47
CA LEU A 176 6.11 -0.53 3.04
C LEU A 176 5.02 0.25 2.29
N ILE A 177 3.74 -0.01 2.59
CA ILE A 177 2.61 0.73 2.00
C ILE A 177 2.71 2.21 2.39
N LEU A 178 2.86 2.53 3.68
CA LEU A 178 2.97 3.91 4.17
C LEU A 178 4.13 4.68 3.51
N ASN A 179 5.32 4.08 3.47
CA ASN A 179 6.49 4.67 2.81
C ASN A 179 6.26 4.88 1.30
N SER A 180 5.54 3.96 0.64
CA SER A 180 5.21 4.09 -0.78
C SER A 180 4.21 5.23 -1.05
N THR A 181 3.24 5.44 -0.16
CA THR A 181 2.30 6.57 -0.27
C THR A 181 2.97 7.92 0.05
N GLU A 182 3.82 7.98 1.06
CA GLU A 182 4.57 9.20 1.42
C GLU A 182 5.48 9.64 0.25
N THR A 183 6.22 8.71 -0.35
CA THR A 183 7.08 9.00 -1.52
C THR A 183 6.31 9.27 -2.82
N GLU A 184 5.06 8.80 -2.95
CA GLU A 184 4.16 9.20 -4.05
C GLU A 184 3.62 10.63 -3.86
N GLU A 185 3.27 11.02 -2.62
CA GLU A 185 2.87 12.39 -2.27
C GLU A 185 4.01 13.39 -2.49
N GLU A 186 5.23 13.11 -1.99
CA GLU A 186 6.43 13.94 -2.24
C GLU A 186 6.70 14.13 -3.75
N LEU A 187 6.54 13.05 -4.54
CA LEU A 187 6.76 13.08 -5.98
C LEU A 187 5.73 13.95 -6.71
N GLU A 188 4.47 13.93 -6.26
CA GLU A 188 3.41 14.75 -6.84
C GLU A 188 3.49 16.22 -6.41
N GLU A 189 3.89 16.53 -5.17
CA GLU A 189 4.26 17.91 -4.78
C GLU A 189 5.39 18.45 -5.67
N LEU A 190 6.45 17.65 -5.89
CA LEU A 190 7.56 18.03 -6.75
C LEU A 190 7.13 18.25 -8.21
N ARG A 191 6.23 17.42 -8.75
CA ARG A 191 5.64 17.62 -10.08
C ARG A 191 4.85 18.91 -10.18
N GLN A 192 4.04 19.23 -9.18
CA GLN A 192 3.28 20.48 -9.14
C GLN A 192 4.20 21.71 -8.99
N ALA A 193 5.28 21.60 -8.21
CA ALA A 193 6.32 22.62 -8.13
C ALA A 193 7.03 22.83 -9.50
N MET A 194 7.37 21.75 -10.21
CA MET A 194 7.97 21.84 -11.55
C MET A 194 7.01 22.47 -12.58
N GLU A 195 5.76 22.02 -12.64
CA GLU A 195 4.78 22.51 -13.60
C GLU A 195 4.32 23.96 -13.30
N THR A 196 4.23 24.36 -12.03
CA THR A 196 4.03 25.79 -11.69
C THR A 196 5.26 26.65 -12.00
N ASN A 197 6.48 26.12 -11.89
CA ASN A 197 7.68 26.83 -12.31
C ASN A 197 7.76 26.99 -13.84
N LYS A 198 7.47 25.92 -14.59
CA LYS A 198 7.36 25.94 -16.06
C LYS A 198 6.30 26.96 -16.54
N LYS A 199 5.13 27.00 -15.90
CA LYS A 199 4.10 28.03 -16.15
C LYS A 199 4.54 29.45 -15.80
N LYS A 200 5.46 29.65 -14.85
CA LYS A 200 6.11 30.95 -14.62
C LYS A 200 7.08 31.29 -15.75
N ILE A 201 7.98 30.37 -16.13
CA ILE A 201 8.99 30.57 -17.17
C ILE A 201 8.34 31.01 -18.49
N VAL A 202 7.36 30.26 -18.99
CA VAL A 202 6.62 30.62 -20.23
C VAL A 202 6.03 32.04 -20.12
N ARG A 203 5.43 32.40 -18.98
CA ARG A 203 4.90 33.75 -18.76
C ARG A 203 5.98 34.84 -18.67
N TRP A 204 7.19 34.54 -18.18
CA TRP A 204 8.31 35.47 -18.22
C TRP A 204 8.77 35.72 -19.65
N ASP A 205 8.85 34.65 -20.47
CA ASP A 205 9.23 34.73 -21.88
C ASP A 205 8.16 35.49 -22.69
N ASP A 206 6.87 35.17 -22.52
CA ASP A 206 5.74 35.89 -23.14
C ASP A 206 5.78 37.40 -22.80
N ASN A 207 5.90 37.74 -21.51
CA ASN A 207 5.99 39.13 -21.05
C ASN A 207 7.22 39.87 -21.61
N MET A 208 8.33 39.15 -21.80
CA MET A 208 9.57 39.71 -22.36
C MET A 208 9.42 39.96 -23.87
N LEU A 209 8.77 39.05 -24.60
CA LEU A 209 8.43 39.21 -26.01
C LEU A 209 7.46 40.38 -26.21
N ASP A 210 6.40 40.50 -25.42
CA ASP A 210 5.48 41.66 -25.46
C ASP A 210 6.20 42.97 -25.16
N ALA A 211 7.10 42.99 -24.17
CA ALA A 211 7.89 44.17 -23.83
C ALA A 211 8.86 44.58 -24.96
N LEU A 212 9.46 43.61 -25.67
CA LEU A 212 10.33 43.83 -26.82
C LEU A 212 9.52 44.32 -28.03
N SER A 213 8.45 43.63 -28.41
CA SER A 213 7.56 43.98 -29.53
C SER A 213 7.01 45.41 -29.38
N ARG A 214 6.58 45.79 -28.17
CA ARG A 214 6.14 47.17 -27.87
C ARG A 214 7.25 48.20 -28.02
N LYS A 215 8.52 47.84 -27.76
CA LYS A 215 9.67 48.73 -28.01
C LYS A 215 10.07 48.79 -29.48
N VAL A 216 9.88 47.71 -30.25
CA VAL A 216 10.01 47.74 -31.71
C VAL A 216 8.93 48.66 -32.33
N GLU A 217 7.67 48.57 -31.91
CA GLU A 217 6.59 49.48 -32.35
C GLU A 217 6.89 50.96 -32.00
N GLU A 218 7.50 51.22 -30.84
CA GLU A 218 7.93 52.56 -30.43
C GLU A 218 9.03 53.12 -31.35
N VAL A 219 10.06 52.33 -31.66
CA VAL A 219 11.16 52.73 -32.56
C VAL A 219 10.69 52.87 -34.01
N TYR A 220 9.91 51.91 -34.52
CA TYR A 220 9.35 51.94 -35.88
C TYR A 220 8.56 53.24 -36.12
N ARG A 221 7.66 53.58 -35.18
CA ARG A 221 6.84 54.80 -35.27
C ARG A 221 7.68 56.08 -35.26
N CYS A 222 8.73 56.12 -34.43
CA CYS A 222 9.60 57.29 -34.32
C CYS A 222 10.60 57.46 -35.47
N CYS A 223 10.87 56.41 -36.26
CA CYS A 223 11.94 56.42 -37.26
C CYS A 223 11.51 56.08 -38.70
N VAL A 224 10.37 55.41 -38.92
CA VAL A 224 9.99 54.87 -40.24
C VAL A 224 8.66 55.42 -40.76
N ASP A 225 7.53 55.17 -40.09
CA ASP A 225 6.21 55.75 -40.41
C ASP A 225 5.38 55.93 -39.13
N ASP A 226 4.77 57.10 -38.94
CA ASP A 226 4.02 57.49 -37.74
C ASP A 226 2.64 56.79 -37.63
N LYS A 227 2.23 56.10 -38.71
CA LYS A 227 0.96 55.35 -38.75
C LYS A 227 1.01 54.08 -37.91
N LYS A 228 -0.12 53.72 -37.30
CA LYS A 228 -0.34 52.36 -36.78
C LYS A 228 -0.51 51.39 -37.95
N THR A 229 0.57 50.70 -38.31
CA THR A 229 0.58 49.68 -39.36
C THR A 229 0.49 48.28 -38.74
N SER A 230 -0.31 47.39 -39.34
CA SER A 230 -0.47 45.99 -38.89
C SER A 230 0.68 45.09 -39.38
N LEU A 231 1.93 45.50 -39.11
CA LEU A 231 3.12 44.72 -39.40
C LEU A 231 3.48 43.82 -38.21
N ASP A 232 4.07 42.67 -38.50
CA ASP A 232 4.71 41.84 -37.47
C ASP A 232 6.00 42.49 -36.94
N THR A 233 6.41 42.12 -35.73
CA THR A 233 7.63 42.60 -35.06
C THR A 233 8.89 42.37 -35.90
N LEU A 234 9.02 41.25 -36.60
CA LEU A 234 10.16 41.01 -37.51
C LEU A 234 10.10 41.94 -38.73
N GLN A 235 8.91 42.18 -39.28
CA GLN A 235 8.72 43.10 -40.42
C GLN A 235 9.02 44.55 -40.04
N MET A 236 8.66 44.96 -38.81
CA MET A 236 9.04 46.26 -38.25
C MET A 236 10.56 46.38 -38.07
N LEU A 237 11.22 45.33 -37.56
CA LEU A 237 12.69 45.30 -37.42
C LEU A 237 13.39 45.44 -38.78
N THR A 238 13.05 44.63 -39.78
CA THR A 238 13.63 44.74 -41.14
C THR A 238 13.40 46.14 -41.73
N SER A 239 12.21 46.72 -41.53
CA SER A 239 11.92 48.09 -41.98
C SER A 239 12.77 49.17 -41.29
N ILE A 240 13.15 48.96 -40.03
CA ILE A 240 14.09 49.83 -39.29
C ILE A 240 15.52 49.64 -39.84
N GLU A 241 15.94 48.40 -40.09
CA GLU A 241 17.27 48.07 -40.64
C GLU A 241 17.47 48.62 -42.06
N ASP A 242 16.48 48.49 -42.94
CA ASP A 242 16.45 49.09 -44.27
C ASP A 242 16.55 50.63 -44.20
N HIS A 243 15.77 51.25 -43.30
CA HIS A 243 15.81 52.70 -43.11
C HIS A 243 17.17 53.18 -42.57
N LEU A 244 17.74 52.47 -41.60
CA LEU A 244 19.08 52.76 -41.06
C LEU A 244 20.15 52.64 -42.14
N SER A 245 20.08 51.60 -42.98
CA SER A 245 21.01 51.39 -44.11
C SER A 245 20.94 52.56 -45.10
N MET A 246 19.73 52.92 -45.54
CA MET A 246 19.50 54.09 -46.40
C MET A 246 20.01 55.40 -45.77
N LEU A 247 19.89 55.58 -44.46
CA LEU A 247 20.44 56.76 -43.77
C LEU A 247 21.97 56.76 -43.72
N LEU A 248 22.61 55.59 -43.57
CA LEU A 248 24.08 55.46 -43.56
C LEU A 248 24.67 55.75 -44.94
N ASP A 249 24.11 55.18 -46.02
CA ASP A 249 24.50 55.47 -47.40
C ASP A 249 24.43 56.98 -47.70
N ARG A 250 23.33 57.63 -47.26
CA ARG A 250 23.14 59.08 -47.38
C ARG A 250 24.12 59.90 -46.56
N ILE A 251 24.66 59.37 -45.47
CA ILE A 251 25.67 60.04 -44.63
C ILE A 251 27.06 59.95 -45.25
N GLU A 252 27.43 58.82 -45.86
CA GLU A 252 28.73 58.63 -46.51
C GLU A 252 28.93 59.59 -47.70
N ILE A 253 27.85 59.90 -48.43
CA ILE A 253 27.87 60.79 -49.61
C ILE A 253 27.89 62.30 -49.22
N ILE A 254 27.80 62.69 -47.94
CA ILE A 254 27.75 64.11 -47.53
C ILE A 254 29.09 64.84 -47.80
N PRO A 255 29.10 65.93 -48.59
CA PRO A 255 30.30 66.72 -48.82
C PRO A 255 30.92 67.28 -47.53
N ALA A 256 32.24 67.13 -47.38
CA ALA A 256 32.98 67.46 -46.16
C ALA A 256 32.79 68.91 -45.67
N GLU A 257 32.61 69.87 -46.56
CA GLU A 257 32.35 71.27 -46.19
C GLU A 257 30.98 71.44 -45.50
N THR A 258 29.95 70.74 -45.98
CA THR A 258 28.62 70.69 -45.37
C THR A 258 28.67 69.98 -44.02
N LEU A 259 29.38 68.85 -43.95
CA LEU A 259 29.57 68.09 -42.71
C LEU A 259 30.24 68.95 -41.61
N GLU A 260 31.30 69.69 -41.94
CA GLU A 260 32.02 70.54 -40.99
C GLU A 260 31.17 71.76 -40.54
N LYS A 261 30.32 72.33 -41.41
CA LYS A 261 29.32 73.34 -41.03
C LYS A 261 28.31 72.78 -40.03
N VAL A 262 27.72 71.62 -40.33
CA VAL A 262 26.73 70.93 -39.46
C VAL A 262 27.36 70.53 -38.12
N LYS A 263 28.60 70.02 -38.13
CA LYS A 263 29.37 69.66 -36.93
C LYS A 263 29.60 70.88 -36.03
N LYS A 264 30.04 72.02 -36.57
CA LYS A 264 30.19 73.28 -35.83
C LYS A 264 28.88 73.75 -35.17
N ILE A 265 27.74 73.57 -35.85
CA ILE A 265 26.41 73.85 -35.29
C ILE A 265 26.07 72.89 -34.15
N LYS A 266 26.18 71.57 -34.37
CA LYS A 266 25.85 70.53 -33.38
C LYS A 266 26.76 70.58 -32.14
N ASP A 267 28.03 70.95 -32.31
CA ASP A 267 28.95 71.19 -31.19
C ASP A 267 28.62 72.49 -30.43
N LYS A 268 28.17 73.54 -31.12
CA LYS A 268 27.67 74.77 -30.47
C LYS A 268 26.43 74.46 -29.64
N GLU A 269 25.50 73.68 -30.19
CA GLU A 269 24.29 73.23 -29.51
C GLU A 269 24.60 72.33 -28.29
N ARG A 270 25.48 71.32 -28.44
CA ARG A 270 25.95 70.48 -27.33
C ARG A 270 26.53 71.32 -26.18
N ARG A 271 27.35 72.32 -26.50
CA ARG A 271 27.93 73.24 -25.51
C ARG A 271 26.88 74.16 -24.86
N ILE A 272 25.80 74.49 -25.55
CA ILE A 272 24.66 75.25 -24.98
C ILE A 272 23.90 74.36 -24.00
N ARG A 273 23.42 73.18 -24.44
CA ARG A 273 22.70 72.21 -23.58
C ARG A 273 23.50 71.86 -22.31
N GLN A 274 24.82 71.65 -22.42
CA GLN A 274 25.69 71.39 -21.26
C GLN A 274 25.79 72.57 -20.27
N ARG A 275 25.71 73.82 -20.74
CA ARG A 275 25.72 75.01 -19.88
C ARG A 275 24.37 75.18 -19.19
N GLU A 276 23.28 75.01 -19.93
CA GLU A 276 21.90 75.06 -19.41
C GLU A 276 21.69 73.97 -18.34
N GLU A 277 22.16 72.75 -18.60
CA GLU A 277 22.15 71.65 -17.64
C GLU A 277 22.92 71.99 -16.35
N LYS A 278 24.15 72.49 -16.49
CA LYS A 278 24.97 72.89 -15.34
C LYS A 278 24.37 74.06 -14.56
N GLN A 279 23.73 75.02 -15.23
CA GLN A 279 22.97 76.09 -14.59
C GLN A 279 21.73 75.56 -13.86
N ARG A 280 21.00 74.60 -14.46
CA ARG A 280 19.82 73.97 -13.82
C ARG A 280 20.22 73.20 -12.56
N GLN A 281 21.31 72.44 -12.62
CA GLN A 281 21.87 71.72 -11.47
C GLN A 281 22.38 72.68 -10.39
N GLN A 282 23.04 73.79 -10.75
CA GLN A 282 23.42 74.83 -9.78
C GLN A 282 22.19 75.49 -9.14
N LYS A 283 21.14 75.78 -9.89
CA LYS A 283 19.89 76.36 -9.38
C LYS A 283 19.18 75.39 -8.44
N GLN A 284 19.02 74.13 -8.84
CA GLN A 284 18.47 73.06 -7.98
C GLN A 284 19.27 72.92 -6.69
N HIS A 285 20.60 72.90 -6.75
CA HIS A 285 21.43 72.79 -5.55
C HIS A 285 21.35 74.05 -4.65
N GLN A 286 21.16 75.24 -5.22
CA GLN A 286 20.86 76.46 -4.45
C GLN A 286 19.47 76.39 -3.79
N GLU A 287 18.46 75.93 -4.51
CA GLU A 287 17.09 75.72 -4.01
C GLU A 287 17.05 74.66 -2.89
N GLU A 288 17.75 73.54 -3.05
CA GLU A 288 17.94 72.53 -2.00
C GLU A 288 18.65 73.09 -0.78
N ARG A 289 19.74 73.85 -0.96
CA ARG A 289 20.47 74.48 0.16
C ARG A 289 19.59 75.50 0.89
N LEU A 290 18.80 76.29 0.16
CA LEU A 290 17.86 77.25 0.74
C LEU A 290 16.75 76.52 1.51
N LYS A 291 16.13 75.50 0.92
CA LYS A 291 15.12 74.64 1.55
C LYS A 291 15.66 73.98 2.82
N LYS A 292 16.84 73.36 2.77
CA LYS A 292 17.49 72.68 3.91
C LYS A 292 17.95 73.66 4.99
N SER A 293 18.23 74.92 4.64
CA SER A 293 18.46 76.00 5.60
C SER A 293 17.15 76.42 6.28
N LEU A 294 16.07 76.63 5.52
CA LEU A 294 14.75 76.97 6.03
C LEU A 294 14.18 75.87 6.95
N GLU A 295 14.33 74.60 6.57
CA GLU A 295 13.97 73.43 7.38
C GLU A 295 14.75 73.40 8.71
N ARG A 296 16.05 73.73 8.72
CA ARG A 296 16.86 73.86 9.94
C ARG A 296 16.33 74.97 10.84
N SER A 297 16.14 76.18 10.30
CA SER A 297 15.58 77.31 11.07
C SER A 297 14.21 76.97 11.67
N GLN A 298 13.33 76.33 10.90
CA GLN A 298 12.03 75.86 11.41
C GLN A 298 12.17 74.75 12.46
N ALA A 299 13.12 73.83 12.31
CA ALA A 299 13.36 72.75 13.28
C ALA A 299 13.92 73.29 14.60
N ASP A 300 14.84 74.26 14.55
CA ASP A 300 15.44 74.84 15.76
C ASP A 300 14.46 75.80 16.47
N ILE A 301 13.57 76.49 15.76
CA ILE A 301 12.38 77.13 16.35
C ILE A 301 11.51 76.08 17.08
N LYS A 302 11.18 74.95 16.44
CA LYS A 302 10.36 73.88 17.05
C LYS A 302 11.03 73.23 18.27
N LYS A 303 12.36 73.11 18.30
CA LYS A 303 13.12 72.67 19.48
C LYS A 303 13.10 73.72 20.59
N THR A 304 13.32 74.99 20.24
CA THR A 304 13.36 76.11 21.20
C THR A 304 12.01 76.31 21.89
N VAL A 305 10.89 76.21 21.15
CA VAL A 305 9.55 76.21 21.75
C VAL A 305 9.37 75.03 22.72
N LYS A 306 9.86 73.83 22.38
CA LYS A 306 9.82 72.66 23.28
C LYS A 306 10.72 72.80 24.52
N SER A 307 11.85 73.51 24.46
CA SER A 307 12.68 73.75 25.64
C SER A 307 12.11 74.86 26.53
N PHE A 308 11.60 75.95 25.95
CA PHE A 308 10.91 77.01 26.71
C PHE A 308 9.69 76.49 27.47
N LEU A 309 8.85 75.65 26.85
CA LEU A 309 7.70 75.03 27.52
C LEU A 309 8.11 74.14 28.71
N LYS A 310 9.26 73.45 28.64
CA LYS A 310 9.80 72.70 29.78
C LYS A 310 10.39 73.62 30.86
N GLY A 311 11.10 74.68 30.47
CA GLY A 311 11.68 75.65 31.41
C GLY A 311 10.63 76.43 32.20
N ALA A 312 9.54 76.86 31.54
CA ALA A 312 8.44 77.56 32.20
C ALA A 312 7.76 76.71 33.29
N SER A 313 7.62 75.40 33.04
CA SER A 313 7.07 74.45 34.02
C SER A 313 7.95 74.34 35.29
N ALA A 314 9.28 74.33 35.12
CA ALA A 314 10.22 74.29 36.25
C ALA A 314 10.28 75.61 37.04
N LEU A 315 10.17 76.75 36.37
CA LEU A 315 10.18 78.07 37.02
C LEU A 315 8.94 78.32 37.89
N LEU A 316 7.77 77.77 37.52
CA LEU A 316 6.58 77.84 38.37
C LEU A 316 6.79 77.16 39.72
N VAL A 317 7.41 75.97 39.75
CA VAL A 317 7.74 75.26 41.00
C VAL A 317 8.67 76.09 41.88
N LEU A 318 9.81 76.55 41.33
CA LEU A 318 10.80 77.33 42.07
C LEU A 318 10.28 78.70 42.55
N SER A 319 9.24 79.25 41.92
CA SER A 319 8.63 80.52 42.33
C SER A 319 7.85 80.44 43.66
N MET A 320 7.45 79.23 44.08
CA MET A 320 6.81 79.01 45.38
C MET A 320 7.86 79.00 46.51
N ASP A 321 8.99 78.30 46.30
CA ASP A 321 10.05 78.17 47.32
C ASP A 321 10.76 79.50 47.64
N LEU A 322 10.90 80.40 46.65
CA LEU A 322 11.63 81.66 46.83
C LEU A 322 10.89 82.66 47.74
N ASN A 323 9.55 82.64 47.75
CA ASN A 323 8.75 83.48 48.65
C ASN A 323 8.90 83.08 50.13
N LEU A 324 9.13 81.80 50.40
CA LEU A 324 9.34 81.29 51.76
C LEU A 324 10.69 81.73 52.34
N THR A 325 11.71 81.88 51.48
CA THR A 325 13.07 82.25 51.88
C THR A 325 13.31 83.76 51.99
N GLN A 326 12.63 84.60 51.19
CA GLN A 326 12.79 86.06 51.29
C GLN A 326 12.36 86.65 52.65
N ASN A 327 11.35 86.05 53.32
CA ASN A 327 10.91 86.50 54.65
C ASN A 327 11.98 86.32 55.75
N LEU A 328 12.91 85.37 55.60
CA LEU A 328 13.93 85.08 56.61
C LEU A 328 15.12 86.05 56.57
N ILE A 329 15.45 86.60 55.39
CA ILE A 329 16.68 87.39 55.18
C ILE A 329 16.50 88.85 55.63
N LEU A 330 15.32 89.44 55.42
CA LEU A 330 15.03 90.85 55.72
C LEU A 330 15.24 91.24 57.20
N ASN A 331 15.15 90.27 58.12
CA ASN A 331 15.31 90.49 59.57
C ASN A 331 16.76 90.70 60.04
N SER A 332 17.76 90.59 59.15
CA SER A 332 19.16 90.36 59.57
C SER A 332 20.15 91.52 59.41
N PHE A 333 19.89 92.52 58.55
CA PHE A 333 20.99 93.29 57.91
C PHE A 333 21.11 94.80 58.25
N GLN A 334 20.36 95.33 59.22
CA GLN A 334 20.24 96.78 59.43
C GLN A 334 21.23 97.40 60.46
N LYS A 335 22.50 96.95 60.56
CA LYS A 335 23.32 97.18 61.79
C LYS A 335 24.71 97.88 61.70
N TYR A 336 25.35 98.12 60.55
CA TYR A 336 26.75 98.69 60.52
C TYR A 336 27.07 99.72 59.40
N GLN A 337 28.29 100.29 59.42
CA GLN A 337 28.69 101.70 59.11
C GLN A 337 30.17 101.78 58.57
N ILE A 338 30.80 102.82 57.97
CA ILE A 338 30.45 104.21 57.51
C ILE A 338 31.51 104.75 56.47
N TYR A 339 31.31 105.98 55.92
CA TYR A 339 32.19 106.84 55.06
C TYR A 339 33.42 107.50 55.81
N PRO A 340 34.24 108.49 55.32
CA PRO A 340 34.26 109.31 54.07
C PRO A 340 35.68 109.59 53.41
N ALA A 341 35.75 110.64 52.54
CA ALA A 341 36.89 111.53 52.19
C ALA A 341 37.81 111.28 50.95
N GLU A 342 38.44 112.26 50.25
CA GLU A 342 38.11 113.65 49.73
C GLU A 342 39.42 114.38 49.28
N ILE A 343 39.53 115.40 48.37
CA ILE A 343 38.65 116.05 47.36
C ILE A 343 39.49 116.95 46.35
N GLN A 344 38.98 117.21 45.11
CA GLN A 344 39.32 118.32 44.14
C GLN A 344 40.75 118.46 43.54
N GLY A 345 40.96 119.17 42.39
CA GLY A 345 40.01 119.78 41.43
C GLY A 345 40.64 120.82 40.44
N PHE A 346 39.78 121.60 39.75
CA PHE A 346 40.04 122.84 38.95
C PHE A 346 40.66 122.71 37.53
N PHE A 347 40.27 123.49 36.49
CA PHE A 347 39.09 124.36 36.29
C PHE A 347 38.85 124.79 34.81
N MET A 348 37.58 124.96 34.41
CA MET A 348 37.04 125.79 33.30
C MET A 348 37.59 125.61 31.85
N LYS A 349 36.83 125.98 30.80
CA LYS A 349 35.64 126.84 30.73
C LYS A 349 34.59 126.34 29.73
#